data_AF-A0A967HH79-F1
#
_entry.id   AF-A0A967HH79-F1
#
_cell.length_a   1.000
_cell.length_b   1.000
_cell.length_c   1.000
_cell.angle_alpha   90.00
_cell.angle_beta   90.00
_cell.angle_gamma   90.00
#
_symmetry.space_group_name_H-M   'P 1'
#
loop_
_entity.id
_entity.type
_entity.pdbx_description
1 polymer ?
#
loop_
_entity_poly.entity_id
_entity_poly.type
_entity_poly.pdbx_seq_one_letter_code
_entity_poly.pdbx_strand_id
1 'polypeptide(L)' 'MADGTARTLRVELEALDSEATEVRVAEWGLSDQEEERACRSGWEIALGILELYLERYRGRERRS' A
#
# COMPACT_ATOMS: atom_id res chain seq x y z
N MET A 1 15.53 17.85 17.12
CA MET A 1 16.00 16.53 17.53
C MET A 1 15.11 15.53 16.83
N ALA A 2 15.64 14.82 15.83
CA ALA A 2 14.93 13.69 15.23
C ALA A 2 15.25 12.49 16.12
N ASP A 3 14.28 12.06 16.92
CA ASP A 3 14.37 10.75 17.54
C ASP A 3 14.24 9.75 16.39
N GLY A 4 15.33 9.05 16.09
CA GLY A 4 15.39 8.09 15.00
C GLY A 4 14.65 6.82 15.37
N THR A 5 13.34 6.90 15.62
CA THR A 5 12.52 5.72 15.85
C THR A 5 12.55 4.91 14.57
N ALA A 6 13.19 3.74 14.62
CA ALA A 6 13.23 2.84 13.48
C ALA A 6 11.80 2.45 13.11
N ARG A 7 11.29 2.99 12.00
CA ARG A 7 10.01 2.59 11.43
C ARG A 7 10.20 1.32 10.62
N THR A 8 9.31 0.37 10.81
CA THR A 8 9.30 -0.87 10.04
C THR A 8 8.06 -0.90 9.19
N LEU A 9 8.22 -1.16 7.90
CA LEU A 9 7.12 -1.34 6.95
C LEU A 9 7.21 -2.76 6.37
N ARG A 10 6.09 -3.46 6.33
CA ARG A 10 5.93 -4.74 5.63
C ARG A 10 4.78 -4.63 4.66
N VAL A 11 5.05 -4.99 3.41
CA VAL A 11 4.05 -5.15 2.36
C VAL A 11 4.02 -6.62 1.97
N GLU A 12 2.84 -7.23 2.03
CA GLU A 12 2.61 -8.62 1.66
C GLU A 12 1.68 -8.66 0.45
N LEU A 13 2.01 -9.54 -0.50
CA LEU A 13 1.25 -9.77 -1.72
C LEU A 13 0.80 -11.22 -1.73
N GLU A 14 -0.50 -11.46 -1.86
CA GLU A 14 -1.06 -12.79 -1.96
C GLU A 14 -1.92 -12.89 -3.22
N ALA A 15 -1.55 -13.78 -4.14
CA ALA A 15 -2.37 -14.07 -5.31
C ALA A 15 -3.60 -14.88 -4.85
N LEU A 16 -4.80 -14.31 -5.01
CA LEU A 16 -6.04 -14.98 -4.62
C LEU A 16 -6.52 -15.94 -5.71
N ASP A 17 -6.45 -15.48 -6.97
CA ASP A 17 -6.74 -16.25 -8.18
C ASP A 17 -5.92 -15.70 -9.36
N SER A 18 -6.24 -16.09 -10.60
CA SER A 18 -5.54 -15.63 -11.79
C SER A 18 -5.72 -14.14 -12.10
N GLU A 19 -6.70 -13.47 -11.49
CA GLU A 19 -7.09 -12.09 -11.81
C GLU A 19 -6.95 -11.12 -10.63
N ALA A 20 -6.82 -11.60 -9.39
CA ALA A 20 -6.74 -10.78 -8.20
C ALA A 20 -5.48 -11.05 -7.35
N THR A 21 -4.92 -9.98 -6.78
CA THR A 21 -3.83 -10.02 -5.81
C THR A 21 -4.21 -9.15 -4.62
N GLU A 22 -4.25 -9.73 -3.43
CA GLU A 22 -4.42 -9.00 -2.19
C GLU A 22 -3.11 -8.33 -1.80
N VAL A 23 -3.18 -7.06 -1.41
CA VAL A 23 -2.05 -6.28 -0.89
C VAL A 23 -2.33 -5.94 0.56
N ARG A 24 -1.49 -6.43 1.48
CA ARG A 24 -1.57 -6.11 2.92
C ARG A 24 -0.39 -5.25 3.31
N VAL A 25 -0.65 -4.16 4.02
CA VAL A 25 0.38 -3.22 4.49
C VAL A 25 0.32 -3.15 6.01
N ALA A 26 1.48 -3.33 6.65
CA ALA A 26 1.64 -3.18 8.09
C ALA A 26 2.84 -2.28 8.38
N GLU A 27 2.64 -1.25 9.20
CA GLU A 27 3.67 -0.31 9.63
C GLU A 27 3.76 -0.29 11.16
N TRP A 28 4.98 -0.30 11.70
CA TRP A 28 5.28 -0.28 13.12
C TRP A 28 6.26 0.84 13.45
N GLY A 29 6.30 1.23 14.73
CA GLY A 29 7.17 2.31 15.21
C GLY A 29 6.53 3.70 15.07
N LEU A 30 5.20 3.75 14.98
CA LEU A 30 4.42 4.98 15.01
C LEU A 30 4.24 5.41 16.47
N SER A 31 4.47 6.70 16.73
CA SER A 31 4.63 7.26 18.07
C SER A 31 3.31 7.60 18.75
N ASP A 32 2.26 7.87 17.98
CA ASP A 32 0.92 8.14 18.49
C ASP A 32 -0.21 7.77 17.51
N GLN A 33 -1.45 7.86 17.99
CA GLN A 33 -2.65 7.53 17.22
C GLN A 33 -2.94 8.49 16.05
N GLU A 34 -2.44 9.73 16.11
CA GLU A 34 -2.63 10.70 15.03
C GLU A 34 -1.72 10.35 13.87
N GLU A 35 -0.47 9.97 14.16
CA GLU A 35 0.49 9.43 13.22
C GLU A 35 0.00 8.12 12.60
N GLU A 36 -0.56 7.20 13.39
CA GLU A 36 -1.20 5.98 12.89
C GLU A 36 -2.34 6.27 11.90
N ARG A 37 -3.19 7.25 12.19
CA ARG A 37 -4.30 7.64 11.31
C ARG A 37 -3.80 8.30 10.03
N ALA A 38 -2.83 9.19 10.13
CA ALA A 38 -2.23 9.85 8.98
C ALA A 38 -1.52 8.84 8.06
N CYS A 39 -0.74 7.93 8.64
CA CYS A 39 -0.10 6.82 7.95
C CYS A 39 -1.12 5.94 7.23
N ARG A 40 -2.19 5.50 7.93
CA ARG A 40 -3.26 4.69 7.33
C ARG A 40 -3.93 5.38 6.15
N SER A 41 -4.29 6.65 6.31
CA SER A 41 -4.90 7.46 5.25
C SER A 41 -3.98 7.59 4.04
N GLY A 42 -2.67 7.76 4.28
CA GLY A 42 -1.65 7.78 3.22
C GLY A 42 -1.57 6.45 2.45
N TRP A 43 -1.60 5.32 3.16
CA TRP A 43 -1.58 4.00 2.53
C TRP A 43 -2.84 3.71 1.73
N GLU A 44 -4.02 4.10 2.23
CA GLU A 44 -5.28 3.96 1.48
C GLU A 44 -5.22 4.73 0.15
N ILE A 45 -4.72 5.97 0.17
CA ILE A 45 -4.52 6.77 -1.05
C ILE A 45 -3.52 6.10 -2.00
N ALA A 46 -2.38 5.64 -1.48
CA ALA A 46 -1.34 5.00 -2.30
C ALA A 46 -1.83 3.71 -2.96
N LEU A 47 -2.58 2.89 -2.23
CA LEU A 47 -3.19 1.66 -2.76
C LEU A 47 -4.24 1.97 -3.83
N GLY A 48 -5.08 2.99 -3.62
CA GLY A 48 -6.04 3.42 -4.65
C GLY A 48 -5.35 3.92 -5.93
N ILE A 49 -4.25 4.65 -5.81
CA ILE A 49 -3.44 5.06 -6.98
C ILE A 49 -2.84 3.85 -7.70
N LEU A 50 -2.34 2.87 -6.94
CA LEU A 50 -1.78 1.63 -7.49
C LEU A 50 -2.84 0.85 -8.26
N GLU A 51 -4.05 0.71 -7.70
CA GLU A 51 -5.18 0.05 -8.35
C GLU A 51 -5.50 0.71 -9.70
N LEU A 52 -5.68 2.04 -9.72
CA LEU A 52 -5.92 2.80 -10.96
C LEU A 52 -4.80 2.63 -12.00
N TYR A 53 -3.54 2.59 -11.55
CA TYR A 53 -2.40 2.39 -12.43
C TYR A 53 -2.41 0.99 -13.06
N LEU A 54 -2.68 -0.05 -12.27
CA LEU A 54 -2.75 -1.43 -12.72
C LEU A 54 -3.92 -1.68 -13.68
N GLU A 55 -5.09 -1.10 -13.41
CA GLU A 55 -6.24 -1.14 -14.31
C GLU A 55 -5.91 -0.54 -15.68
N ARG A 56 -5.26 0.63 -15.69
CA ARG A 56 -4.81 1.28 -16.92
C ARG A 56 -3.78 0.44 -17.67
N TYR A 57 -2.89 -0.25 -16.96
CA TYR A 57 -1.87 -1.11 -17.56
C TYR A 57 -2.50 -2.36 -18.20
N ARG A 58 -3.37 -3.09 -17.47
CA ARG A 58 -4.12 -4.24 -18.01
C ARG A 58 -4.93 -3.88 -19.26
N GLY A 59 -5.57 -2.70 -19.26
CA GLY A 59 -6.34 -2.21 -20.41
C GLY A 59 -5.50 -1.97 -21.68
N ARG A 60 -4.20 -1.71 -21.55
CA ARG A 60 -3.27 -1.57 -22.69
C ARG A 60 -2.85 -2.93 -23.23
N GLU A 61 -2.57 -3.88 -22.35
CA GLU A 61 -2.07 -5.21 -22.70
C GLU A 61 -3.12 -6.02 -23.50
N ARG A 62 -4.41 -5.89 -23.19
CA ARG A 62 -5.52 -6.52 -23.95
C ARG A 62 -5.72 -6.01 -25.39
N ARG A 63 -5.13 -4.87 -25.76
CA ARG A 63 -5.30 -4.24 -27.08
C ARG A 63 -4.12 -4.50 -28.04
N SER A 64 -3.05 -5.11 -27.54
CA SER A 64 -1.94 -5.63 -28.35
C SER A 64 -2.14 -7.11 -28.62
#